data_AF-A0A183G8I3-F1
#
_entry.id   AF-A0A183G8I3-F1
#
_cell.length_a   1.000
_cell.length_b   1.000
_cell.length_c   1.000
_cell.angle_alpha   90.00
_cell.angle_beta   90.00
_cell.angle_gamma   90.00
#
_symmetry.space_group_name_H-M   'P 1'
#
loop_
_entity.id
_entity.type
_entity.pdbx_description
1 polymer ?
#
loop_
_entity_poly.entity_id
_entity_poly.type
_entity_poly.pdbx_seq_one_letter_code
_entity_poly.pdbx_strand_id
1 'polypeptide(L)'
;MIGSLSSGQLSSSIGRKKPLVICLAMTGVLSLATYFVQDFLQFTLIRFVLGIFTGGHSTVVVVYLLENIPKKSRMWINTVISYSPNVIILGAVAYFFQHWRSLALVISALHIPAVALMLYLHESPRWLVQRGKIREARRVILSIAHIDGDKAKIDERNLDHILQQEHDV
;
A
#
# COMPACT_ATOMS: atom_id res chain seq x y z
N MET A 1 12.57 -10.50 -2.08
CA MET A 1 13.78 -10.39 -1.25
C MET A 1 14.58 -9.13 -1.56
N ILE A 2 15.05 -8.91 -2.79
CA ILE A 2 15.77 -7.66 -3.13
C ILE A 2 14.84 -6.44 -2.97
N GLY A 3 13.67 -6.48 -3.61
CA GLY A 3 12.72 -5.37 -3.57
C GLY A 3 12.17 -5.03 -2.18
N SER A 4 12.02 -6.03 -1.32
CA SER A 4 11.56 -5.85 0.07
C SER A 4 12.61 -5.17 0.94
N LEU A 5 13.90 -5.47 0.73
CA LEU A 5 15.00 -4.84 1.48
C LEU A 5 15.18 -3.38 1.04
N SER A 6 15.17 -3.12 -0.27
CA SER A 6 15.33 -1.77 -0.80
C SER A 6 14.12 -0.89 -0.50
N SER A 7 12.89 -1.41 -0.62
CA SER A 7 11.67 -0.63 -0.37
C SER A 7 11.50 -0.28 1.10
N GLY A 8 11.93 -1.15 2.03
CA GLY A 8 11.88 -0.87 3.47
C GLY A 8 12.75 0.33 3.87
N GLN A 9 13.98 0.39 3.35
CA GLN A 9 14.89 1.51 3.55
C GLN A 9 14.36 2.79 2.89
N LEU A 10 13.87 2.68 1.66
CA LEU A 10 13.35 3.82 0.90
C LEU A 10 12.07 4.40 1.52
N SER A 11 11.19 3.54 2.04
CA SER A 11 9.95 3.90 2.74
C SER A 11 10.21 4.67 4.04
N SER A 12 11.28 4.31 4.75
CA SER A 12 11.67 5.01 5.97
C SER A 12 12.17 6.43 5.68
N SER A 13 12.84 6.65 4.55
CA SER A 13 13.40 7.97 4.18
C SER A 13 12.39 8.88 3.46
N ILE A 14 11.66 8.37 2.46
CA ILE A 14 10.86 9.19 1.52
C ILE A 14 9.39 9.34 1.95
N GLY A 15 8.96 8.58 2.95
CA GLY A 15 7.54 8.40 3.30
C GLY A 15 7.02 7.09 2.74
N ARG A 16 5.87 6.64 3.22
CA ARG A 16 5.35 5.29 2.95
C ARG A 16 4.42 5.26 1.75
N LYS A 17 3.62 6.32 1.54
CA LYS A 17 2.68 6.41 0.41
C LYS A 17 3.41 6.43 -0.92
N LYS A 18 4.44 7.28 -1.07
CA LYS A 18 5.18 7.46 -2.33
C LYS A 18 5.77 6.15 -2.88
N PRO A 19 6.59 5.39 -2.15
CA PRO A 19 7.12 4.12 -2.64
C PRO A 19 6.02 3.09 -2.88
N LEU A 20 4.94 3.10 -2.09
CA LEU A 20 3.81 2.21 -2.31
C LEU A 20 3.12 2.50 -3.66
N VAL A 21 2.83 3.77 -3.96
CA VAL A 21 2.27 4.21 -5.24
C VAL A 21 3.21 3.88 -6.40
N ILE A 22 4.51 4.12 -6.26
CA ILE A 22 5.50 3.78 -7.29
C ILE A 22 5.53 2.28 -7.55
N CYS A 23 5.64 1.46 -6.50
CA CYS A 23 5.63 0.01 -6.65
C CYS A 23 4.34 -0.47 -7.31
N LEU A 24 3.18 0.03 -6.90
CA LEU A 24 1.88 -0.38 -7.43
C LEU A 24 1.67 0.06 -8.89
N ALA A 25 2.12 1.27 -9.25
CA ALA A 25 2.08 1.73 -10.63
C ALA A 25 3.02 0.90 -11.52
N MET A 26 4.24 0.63 -11.04
CA MET A 26 5.22 -0.19 -11.77
C MET A 26 4.75 -1.64 -11.94
N THR A 27 4.13 -2.26 -10.94
CA THR A 27 3.57 -3.61 -11.12
C THR A 27 2.45 -3.62 -12.14
N GLY A 28 1.59 -2.60 -12.18
CA GLY A 28 0.58 -2.43 -13.22
C GLY A 28 1.18 -2.31 -14.63
N VAL A 29 2.14 -1.40 -14.81
CA VAL A 29 2.81 -1.19 -16.11
C VAL A 29 3.55 -2.44 -16.58
N LEU A 30 4.25 -3.14 -15.68
CA LEU A 30 4.96 -4.37 -16.02
C LEU A 30 4.00 -5.54 -16.31
N SER A 31 2.86 -5.59 -15.63
CA SER A 31 1.79 -6.55 -15.92
C SER A 31 1.23 -6.31 -17.33
N LEU A 32 1.02 -5.05 -17.71
CA LEU A 32 0.61 -4.69 -19.07
C LEU A 32 1.70 -5.03 -20.08
N ALA A 33 2.97 -4.72 -19.78
CA ALA A 33 4.09 -5.04 -20.66
C ALA A 33 4.19 -6.55 -20.93
N THR A 34 3.88 -7.39 -19.93
CA THR A 34 3.86 -8.86 -20.06
C THR A 34 2.88 -9.35 -21.15
N TYR A 35 1.80 -8.61 -21.42
CA TYR A 35 0.84 -8.96 -22.48
C TYR A 35 1.47 -8.92 -23.88
N PHE A 36 2.32 -7.92 -24.14
CA PHE A 36 2.95 -7.68 -25.45
C PHE A 36 4.14 -8.61 -25.74
N VAL A 37 4.55 -9.42 -24.77
CA VAL A 37 5.73 -10.27 -24.92
C VAL A 37 5.48 -11.43 -25.89
N GLN A 38 6.45 -11.61 -26.79
CA GLN A 38 6.51 -12.72 -27.74
C GLN A 38 7.67 -13.67 -27.43
N ASP A 39 8.78 -13.17 -26.88
CA ASP A 39 9.96 -13.95 -26.53
C ASP A 39 10.01 -14.41 -25.06
N PHE A 40 10.47 -15.64 -24.83
CA PHE A 40 10.61 -16.20 -23.49
C PHE A 40 11.61 -15.44 -22.61
N LEU A 41 12.70 -14.93 -23.21
CA LEU A 41 13.72 -14.19 -22.48
C LEU A 41 13.18 -12.82 -22.01
N GLN A 42 12.46 -12.10 -22.88
CA GLN A 42 11.78 -10.86 -22.50
C GLN A 42 10.73 -11.11 -21.41
N PHE A 43 9.99 -12.21 -21.49
CA PHE A 43 8.99 -12.57 -20.49
C PHE A 43 9.63 -12.76 -19.13
N THR A 44 10.75 -13.48 -19.09
CA THR A 44 11.49 -13.77 -17.87
C THR A 44 12.04 -12.50 -17.23
N LEU A 45 12.62 -11.59 -18.04
CA LEU A 45 13.14 -10.31 -17.55
C LEU A 45 12.04 -9.43 -16.96
N ILE A 46 10.91 -9.28 -17.66
CA ILE A 46 9.77 -8.48 -17.15
C ILE A 46 9.23 -9.08 -15.86
N ARG A 47 9.10 -10.41 -15.78
CA ARG A 47 8.63 -11.11 -14.57
C ARG A 47 9.61 -10.97 -13.40
N PHE A 48 10.91 -10.99 -13.68
CA PHE A 48 11.94 -10.76 -12.66
C PHE A 48 11.80 -9.36 -12.05
N VAL A 49 11.72 -8.32 -12.89
CA VAL A 49 11.55 -6.94 -12.45
C VAL A 49 10.21 -6.75 -11.72
N LEU A 50 9.13 -7.34 -12.23
CA LEU A 50 7.82 -7.33 -11.58
C LEU A 50 7.89 -7.93 -10.16
N GLY A 51 8.62 -9.04 -9.98
CA GLY A 51 8.81 -9.67 -8.68
C GLY A 51 9.52 -8.77 -7.65
N ILE A 52 10.44 -7.91 -8.11
CA ILE A 52 11.10 -6.92 -7.25
C ILE A 52 10.06 -5.91 -6.73
N PHE A 53 9.25 -5.33 -7.62
CA PHE A 53 8.24 -4.34 -7.22
C PHE A 53 7.14 -4.95 -6.36
N THR A 54 6.68 -6.16 -6.66
CA THR A 54 5.69 -6.88 -5.85
C THR A 54 6.18 -7.16 -4.44
N GLY A 55 7.43 -7.60 -4.28
CA GLY A 55 8.04 -7.78 -2.95
C GLY A 55 8.25 -6.46 -2.20
N GLY A 56 8.52 -5.39 -2.94
CA GLY A 56 8.63 -4.05 -2.38
C GLY A 56 7.29 -3.55 -1.84
N HIS A 57 6.23 -3.70 -2.63
CA HIS A 57 4.85 -3.35 -2.28
C HIS A 57 4.35 -4.11 -1.04
N SER A 58 4.53 -5.44 -0.99
CA SER A 58 4.06 -6.26 0.13
C SER A 58 4.70 -5.89 1.46
N THR A 59 5.96 -5.45 1.44
CA THR A 59 6.65 -4.98 2.65
C THR A 59 6.09 -3.63 3.11
N VAL A 60 6.02 -2.64 2.21
CA VAL A 60 5.60 -1.28 2.55
C VAL A 60 4.13 -1.22 2.97
N VAL A 61 3.24 -2.00 2.33
CA VAL A 61 1.80 -1.99 2.65
C VAL A 61 1.53 -2.47 4.06
N VAL A 62 2.22 -3.52 4.52
CA VAL A 62 2.05 -4.02 5.90
C VAL A 62 2.41 -2.93 6.88
N VAL A 63 3.58 -2.30 6.74
CA VAL A 63 3.97 -1.26 7.70
C VAL A 63 3.04 -0.04 7.60
N TYR A 64 2.60 0.36 6.39
CA TYR A 64 1.61 1.43 6.22
C TYR A 64 0.29 1.15 6.95
N LEU A 65 -0.26 -0.06 6.83
CA LEU A 65 -1.48 -0.47 7.55
C LEU A 65 -1.27 -0.46 9.07
N LEU A 66 -0.12 -0.93 9.51
CA LEU A 66 0.24 -0.94 10.93
C LEU A 66 0.25 0.48 11.52
N GLU A 67 0.62 1.51 10.75
CA GLU A 67 0.68 2.90 11.23
C GLU A 67 -0.62 3.69 11.09
N ASN A 68 -1.42 3.40 10.07
CA ASN A 68 -2.62 4.20 9.78
C ASN A 68 -3.88 3.64 10.46
N ILE A 69 -3.87 2.38 10.89
CA ILE A 69 -5.08 1.71 11.38
C ILE A 69 -5.05 1.56 12.90
N PRO A 70 -6.12 1.99 13.62
CA PRO A 70 -6.22 1.83 15.05
C PRO A 70 -6.22 0.36 15.48
N LYS A 71 -5.65 0.07 16.66
CA LYS A 71 -5.44 -1.29 17.18
C LYS A 71 -6.69 -2.18 17.15
N LYS A 72 -7.87 -1.60 17.34
CA LYS A 72 -9.16 -2.30 17.39
C LYS A 72 -9.59 -2.90 16.05
N SER A 73 -9.34 -2.22 14.93
CA SER A 73 -9.72 -2.67 13.58
C SER A 73 -8.54 -3.25 12.78
N ARG A 74 -7.32 -3.11 13.29
CA ARG A 74 -6.07 -3.58 12.66
C ARG A 74 -6.11 -5.03 12.23
N MET A 75 -6.61 -5.93 13.08
CA MET A 75 -6.62 -7.38 12.78
C MET A 75 -7.60 -7.71 11.65
N TRP A 76 -8.78 -7.11 11.66
CA TRP A 76 -9.79 -7.30 10.60
C TRP A 76 -9.29 -6.76 9.26
N ILE A 77 -8.80 -5.52 9.22
CA ILE A 77 -8.36 -4.90 7.97
C ILE A 77 -7.11 -5.62 7.42
N ASN A 78 -6.18 -6.01 8.29
CA ASN A 78 -5.03 -6.81 7.87
C ASN A 78 -5.44 -8.17 7.30
N THR A 79 -6.49 -8.79 7.84
CA THR A 79 -7.01 -10.07 7.32
C THR A 79 -7.61 -9.91 5.92
N VAL A 80 -8.37 -8.83 5.67
CA VAL A 80 -8.96 -8.53 4.35
C VAL A 80 -7.87 -8.25 3.30
N ILE A 81 -6.82 -7.54 3.69
CA ILE A 81 -5.71 -7.18 2.78
C ILE A 81 -4.67 -8.32 2.67
N SER A 82 -4.76 -9.33 3.53
CA SER A 82 -3.86 -10.48 3.50
C SER A 82 -3.96 -11.27 2.19
N TYR A 83 -2.94 -12.06 1.91
CA TYR A 83 -2.86 -12.85 0.68
C TYR A 83 -4.01 -13.85 0.53
N SER A 84 -4.48 -14.43 1.64
CA SER A 84 -5.46 -15.53 1.64
C SER A 84 -6.79 -15.22 0.94
N PRO A 85 -7.57 -14.18 1.31
CA PRO A 85 -8.81 -13.86 0.60
C PRO A 85 -8.57 -13.44 -0.86
N ASN A 86 -7.46 -12.73 -1.11
CA ASN A 86 -7.13 -12.23 -2.44
C ASN A 86 -6.78 -13.36 -3.44
N VAL A 87 -6.18 -14.47 -2.97
CA VAL A 87 -5.90 -15.64 -3.81
C VAL A 87 -7.19 -16.34 -4.27
N ILE A 88 -8.23 -16.37 -3.43
CA ILE A 88 -9.53 -16.96 -3.80
C ILE A 88 -10.16 -16.15 -4.93
N ILE A 89 -10.16 -14.82 -4.80
CA ILE A 89 -10.66 -13.90 -5.84
C ILE A 89 -9.84 -14.07 -7.13
N LEU A 90 -8.51 -14.13 -7.02
CA LEU A 90 -7.63 -14.35 -8.16
C LEU A 90 -7.92 -15.69 -8.85
N GLY A 91 -8.19 -16.75 -8.08
CA GLY A 91 -8.58 -18.06 -8.60
C GLY A 91 -9.90 -18.02 -9.37
N ALA A 92 -10.90 -17.30 -8.85
CA ALA A 92 -12.17 -17.09 -9.55
C ALA A 92 -11.95 -16.32 -10.87
N VAL A 93 -11.14 -15.26 -10.88
CA VAL A 93 -10.80 -14.52 -12.10
C VAL A 93 -10.05 -15.41 -13.09
N ALA A 94 -9.10 -16.23 -12.64
CA ALA A 94 -8.37 -17.16 -13.49
C ALA A 94 -9.27 -18.24 -14.11
N TYR A 95 -10.34 -18.65 -13.42
CA TYR A 95 -11.32 -19.58 -13.96
C TYR A 95 -12.08 -18.99 -15.16
N PHE A 96 -12.48 -17.71 -15.10
CA PHE A 96 -13.12 -17.01 -16.22
C PHE A 96 -12.15 -16.66 -17.35
N PHE A 97 -10.91 -16.29 -17.01
CA PHE A 97 -9.88 -15.89 -17.97
C PHE A 97 -8.76 -16.94 -18.06
N GLN A 98 -9.05 -18.04 -18.77
CA GLN A 98 -8.15 -19.20 -18.86
C GLN A 98 -6.86 -18.94 -19.68
N HIS A 99 -6.84 -17.91 -20.52
CA HIS A 99 -5.64 -17.49 -21.24
C HIS A 99 -4.78 -16.58 -20.37
N TRP A 100 -3.50 -16.95 -20.19
CA TRP A 100 -2.55 -16.20 -19.36
C TRP A 100 -2.35 -14.74 -19.79
N ARG A 101 -2.50 -14.44 -21.09
CA ARG A 101 -2.45 -13.06 -21.62
C ARG A 101 -3.66 -12.24 -21.17
N SER A 102 -4.87 -12.80 -21.30
CA SER A 102 -6.09 -12.17 -20.83
C SER A 102 -6.06 -11.95 -19.32
N LEU A 103 -5.54 -12.93 -18.57
CA LEU A 103 -5.37 -12.81 -17.13
C LEU A 103 -4.40 -11.67 -16.75
N ALA A 104 -3.27 -11.55 -17.43
CA ALA A 104 -2.31 -10.45 -17.21
C ALA A 104 -2.92 -9.06 -17.48
N LEU A 105 -3.79 -8.97 -18.50
CA LEU A 105 -4.51 -7.73 -18.84
C LEU A 105 -5.55 -7.37 -17.78
N VAL A 106 -6.34 -8.33 -17.31
CA VAL A 106 -7.33 -8.13 -16.24
C VAL A 106 -6.64 -7.72 -14.93
N ILE A 107 -5.54 -8.37 -14.57
CA ILE A 107 -4.73 -8.01 -13.39
C ILE A 107 -4.18 -6.59 -13.55
N SER A 108 -3.67 -6.23 -14.73
CA SER A 108 -3.19 -4.88 -15.00
C SER A 108 -4.31 -3.83 -14.87
N ALA A 109 -5.51 -4.14 -15.35
CA ALA A 109 -6.66 -3.24 -15.22
C ALA A 109 -7.05 -3.04 -13.75
N LEU A 110 -6.97 -4.09 -12.92
CA LEU A 110 -7.27 -4.01 -11.48
C LEU A 110 -6.28 -3.12 -10.70
N HIS A 111 -5.06 -2.93 -11.21
CA HIS A 111 -4.09 -2.01 -10.59
C HIS A 111 -4.50 -0.54 -10.74
N ILE A 112 -5.22 -0.17 -11.80
CA ILE A 112 -5.61 1.23 -12.07
C ILE A 112 -6.45 1.83 -10.92
N PRO A 113 -7.58 1.23 -10.50
CA PRO A 113 -8.35 1.77 -9.37
C PRO A 113 -7.57 1.70 -8.06
N ALA A 114 -6.68 0.71 -7.88
CA ALA A 114 -5.85 0.60 -6.69
C ALA A 114 -4.84 1.76 -6.58
N VAL A 115 -4.19 2.13 -7.69
CA VAL A 115 -3.30 3.31 -7.75
C VAL A 115 -4.09 4.59 -7.51
N ALA A 116 -5.25 4.74 -8.16
CA ALA A 116 -6.10 5.91 -7.96
C ALA A 116 -6.52 6.06 -6.48
N LEU A 117 -6.98 4.98 -5.85
CA LEU A 117 -7.35 4.98 -4.44
C LEU A 117 -6.17 5.34 -3.53
N MET A 118 -4.99 4.78 -3.79
CA MET A 118 -3.78 5.10 -3.03
C MET A 118 -3.34 6.57 -3.18
N LEU A 119 -3.61 7.22 -4.31
CA LEU A 119 -3.36 8.65 -4.47
C LEU A 119 -4.27 9.52 -3.59
N TYR A 120 -5.51 9.08 -3.34
CA TYR A 120 -6.44 9.76 -2.43
C TYR A 120 -6.13 9.53 -0.94
N LEU A 121 -5.46 8.43 -0.59
CA LEU A 121 -5.08 8.15 0.79
C LEU A 121 -4.06 9.15 1.34
N HIS A 122 -4.16 9.47 2.63
CA HIS A 122 -3.20 10.36 3.30
C HIS A 122 -1.89 9.64 3.64
N GLU A 123 -0.82 10.41 3.82
CA GLU A 123 0.45 9.88 4.32
C GLU A 123 0.32 9.47 5.80
N SER A 124 1.17 8.53 6.24
CA SER A 124 1.19 8.07 7.63
C SER A 124 1.33 9.25 8.62
N PRO A 125 0.44 9.37 9.63
CA PRO A 125 0.53 10.41 10.65
C PRO A 125 1.90 10.45 11.33
N ARG A 126 2.46 9.29 11.65
CA ARG A 126 3.78 9.15 12.30
C ARG A 126 4.89 9.77 11.48
N TRP A 127 4.92 9.48 10.18
CA TRP A 127 5.92 10.03 9.28
C TRP A 127 5.81 11.56 9.18
N LEU A 128 4.58 12.09 9.16
CA LEU A 128 4.35 13.54 9.17
C LEU A 128 4.86 14.20 10.45
N VAL A 129 4.67 13.56 11.62
CA VAL A 129 5.21 14.04 12.91
C VAL A 129 6.74 14.04 12.91
N GLN A 130 7.38 12.94 12.50
CA GLN A 130 8.83 12.82 12.44
C GLN A 130 9.49 13.82 11.47
N ARG A 131 8.77 14.26 10.43
CA ARG A 131 9.22 15.30 9.50
C ARG A 131 8.89 16.73 9.93
N GLY A 132 8.34 16.93 11.13
CA GLY A 132 7.95 18.24 11.66
C GLY A 132 6.72 18.85 11.00
N LYS A 133 5.97 18.07 10.20
CA LYS A 133 4.76 18.51 9.49
C LYS A 133 3.52 18.38 10.37
N ILE A 134 3.56 19.01 11.54
CA ILE A 134 2.54 18.86 12.59
C ILE A 134 1.12 19.28 12.13
N ARG A 135 1.00 20.31 11.30
CA ARG A 135 -0.29 20.77 10.76
C ARG A 135 -0.94 19.72 9.82
N GLU A 136 -0.15 19.03 9.01
CA GLU A 136 -0.63 17.96 8.14
C GLU A 136 -0.97 16.72 8.97
N ALA A 137 -0.11 16.34 9.91
CA ALA A 137 -0.35 15.22 10.83
C ALA A 137 -1.68 15.38 11.58
N ARG A 138 -1.94 16.58 12.13
CA ARG A 138 -3.21 16.93 12.79
C ARG A 138 -4.43 16.72 11.89
N ARG A 139 -4.36 17.15 10.64
CA ARG A 139 -5.47 16.97 9.66
C ARG A 139 -5.75 15.48 9.41
N VAL A 140 -4.70 14.68 9.26
CA VAL A 140 -4.85 13.24 9.01
C VAL A 140 -5.41 12.52 10.24
N ILE A 141 -4.93 12.83 11.45
CA ILE A 141 -5.44 12.24 12.69
C ILE A 141 -6.93 12.58 12.88
N LEU A 142 -7.33 13.84 12.65
CA LEU A 142 -8.74 14.25 12.71
C LEU A 142 -9.59 13.53 11.65
N SER A 143 -9.06 13.33 10.44
CA SER A 143 -9.71 12.54 9.39
C SER A 143 -9.92 11.08 9.79
N ILE A 144 -8.93 10.45 10.42
CA ILE A 144 -9.02 9.06 10.89
C ILE A 144 -10.03 8.95 12.05
N ALA A 145 -10.01 9.91 12.99
CA ALA A 145 -10.95 9.96 14.11
C ALA A 145 -12.41 10.15 13.67
N HIS A 146 -12.62 10.88 12.58
CA HIS A 146 -13.96 11.03 11.99
C HIS A 146 -14.54 9.70 11.48
N ILE A 147 -13.68 8.81 10.99
CA ILE A 147 -14.06 7.48 10.47
C ILE A 147 -14.32 6.49 11.62
N ASP A 148 -13.60 6.61 12.74
CA ASP A 148 -13.77 5.74 13.92
C ASP A 148 -15.02 6.08 14.76
N GLY A 149 -15.70 7.20 14.45
CA GLY A 149 -16.92 7.63 15.14
C GLY A 149 -16.69 8.31 16.49
N ASP A 150 -15.44 8.44 16.94
CA ASP A 150 -15.07 9.04 18.23
C ASP A 150 -14.83 10.55 18.08
N LYS A 151 -15.87 11.30 17.71
CA LYS A 151 -15.82 12.78 17.67
C LYS A 151 -15.57 13.42 19.05
N ALA A 152 -15.77 12.67 20.14
CA ALA A 152 -15.96 13.24 21.47
C ALA A 152 -14.70 13.24 22.37
N LYS A 153 -13.59 12.60 21.96
CA LYS A 153 -12.42 12.41 22.85
C LYS A 153 -11.10 13.05 22.43
N ILE A 154 -11.00 13.57 21.20
CA ILE A 154 -9.78 14.25 20.73
C ILE A 154 -9.95 15.75 20.89
N ASP A 155 -9.86 16.20 22.15
CA ASP A 155 -9.62 17.60 22.50
C ASP A 155 -8.19 17.98 22.08
N GLU A 156 -7.92 19.24 21.75
CA GLU A 156 -6.58 19.71 21.32
C GLU A 156 -5.48 19.27 22.31
N ARG A 157 -5.82 19.15 23.60
CA ARG A 157 -4.95 18.62 24.67
C ARG A 157 -4.53 17.15 24.49
N ASN A 158 -5.43 16.27 24.05
CA ASN A 158 -5.08 14.86 23.80
C ASN A 158 -4.31 14.69 22.49
N LEU A 159 -4.53 15.59 21.53
CA LEU A 159 -3.81 15.57 20.26
C LEU A 159 -2.32 15.86 20.48
N ASP A 160 -1.98 16.84 21.31
CA ASP A 160 -0.58 17.15 21.65
C ASP A 160 0.09 15.98 22.39
N HIS A 161 -0.64 15.28 23.28
CA HIS A 161 -0.16 14.06 23.93
C HIS A 161 0.05 12.89 22.95
N ILE A 162 -0.83 12.70 21.96
CA ILE A 162 -0.67 11.67 20.91
C ILE A 162 0.50 12.03 20.00
N LEU A 163 0.67 13.30 19.66
CA LEU A 163 1.80 13.79 18.88
C LEU A 163 3.14 13.60 19.63
N GLN A 164 3.16 13.82 20.96
CA GLN A 164 4.31 13.51 21.81
C GLN A 164 4.59 12.01 21.92
N GLN A 165 3.57 11.19 22.15
CA GLN A 165 3.73 9.72 22.15
C GLN A 165 4.24 9.17 20.81
N GLU A 166 3.88 9.80 19.70
CA GLU A 166 4.37 9.43 18.36
C GLU A 166 5.74 10.05 18.02
N HIS A 167 6.22 11.02 18.82
CA HIS A 167 7.56 11.61 18.70
C HIS A 167 8.59 10.84 19.56
N ASP A 168 8.17 10.31 20.71
CA ASP A 168 9.04 9.63 21.69
C ASP A 168 9.21 8.11 21.43
N VAL A 169 8.53 7.54 20.41
CA VAL A 169 8.61 6.11 20.01
C VAL A 169 9.28 5.96 18.66
#